data_AF-A0A7S1C185-F1
#
_entry.id   AF-A0A7S1C185-F1
#
_cell.length_a   1.000
_cell.length_b   1.000
_cell.length_c   1.000
_cell.angle_alpha   90.00
_cell.angle_beta   90.00
_cell.angle_gamma   90.00
#
_symmetry.space_group_name_H-M   'P 1'
#
loop_
_entity.id
_entity.type
_entity.pdbx_description
1 polymer ?
#
loop_
_entity_poly.entity_id
_entity_poly.type
_entity_poly.pdbx_seq_one_letter_code
_entity_poly.pdbx_strand_id
1 'polypeptide(L)'
;SDVEMPDGQVLADKAAWEEAVRAFHRREGMKEVHEAHAVLEAARNLLRAKGDVTAAVEGCTALWEVVEREHLQSQVASSGCLQLLPGILQTRHMRAAHAAATATFACLADKPEYVPLFTTLNVLGAMVRLVEGVEAPGG
;
A
#
# COMPACT_ATOMS: atom_id res chain seq x y z
N SER A 1 -4.10 8.37 -21.02
CA SER A 1 -4.86 9.54 -20.57
C SER A 1 -4.80 9.61 -19.07
N ASP A 2 -4.05 10.57 -18.53
CA ASP A 2 -4.14 10.92 -17.11
C ASP A 2 -5.44 11.72 -16.95
N VAL A 3 -6.46 11.07 -16.40
CA VAL A 3 -7.71 11.74 -16.02
C VAL A 3 -7.46 12.31 -14.63
N GLU A 4 -7.47 13.63 -14.54
CA GLU A 4 -7.44 14.35 -13.26
C GLU A 4 -8.68 13.92 -12.46
N MET A 5 -8.48 13.33 -11.27
CA MET A 5 -9.62 12.96 -10.44
C MET A 5 -10.19 14.23 -9.78
N PRO A 6 -11.52 14.46 -9.83
CA PRO A 6 -12.11 15.62 -9.18
C PRO A 6 -11.93 15.54 -7.66
N ASP A 7 -11.59 16.66 -7.01
CA ASP A 7 -11.34 16.75 -5.55
C ASP A 7 -12.45 16.10 -4.71
N GLY A 8 -13.71 16.20 -5.16
CA GLY A 8 -14.86 15.58 -4.49
C GLY A 8 -14.81 14.05 -4.44
N GLN A 9 -14.16 13.40 -5.41
CA GLN A 9 -13.98 11.94 -5.45
C GLN A 9 -12.91 11.51 -4.45
N VAL A 10 -11.78 12.23 -4.38
CA VAL A 10 -10.69 11.93 -3.43
C VAL A 10 -11.19 12.01 -1.98
N LEU A 11 -11.99 13.04 -1.67
CA LEU A 11 -12.59 13.19 -0.33
C LEU A 11 -13.58 12.06 0.01
N ALA A 12 -14.38 11.61 -0.96
CA ALA A 12 -15.29 10.49 -0.77
C ALA A 12 -14.53 9.17 -0.56
N ASP A 13 -13.47 8.94 -1.35
CA ASP A 13 -12.61 7.76 -1.23
C ASP A 13 -11.87 7.74 0.12
N LYS A 14 -11.43 8.90 0.61
CA LYS A 14 -10.85 9.05 1.95
C LYS A 14 -11.85 8.71 3.04
N ALA A 15 -13.07 9.25 2.98
CA ALA A 15 -14.09 8.93 3.97
C ALA A 15 -14.43 7.44 3.99
N ALA A 16 -14.51 6.81 2.82
CA ALA A 16 -14.70 5.37 2.68
C ALA A 16 -13.53 4.57 3.29
N TRP A 17 -12.29 5.03 3.09
CA TRP A 17 -11.11 4.45 3.73
C TRP A 17 -11.16 4.54 5.26
N GLU A 18 -11.43 5.72 5.82
CA GLU A 18 -11.50 5.92 7.28
C GLU A 18 -12.57 5.03 7.93
N GLU A 19 -13.72 4.88 7.27
CA GLU A 19 -14.78 3.99 7.73
C GLU A 19 -14.36 2.52 7.66
N ALA A 20 -13.75 2.10 6.55
CA ALA A 20 -13.27 0.74 6.35
C ALA A 20 -12.20 0.35 7.38
N VAL A 21 -11.21 1.21 7.62
CA VAL A 21 -10.17 0.98 8.64
C VAL A 21 -10.78 0.93 10.04
N ARG A 22 -11.71 1.83 10.35
CA ARG A 22 -12.43 1.81 11.63
C ARG A 22 -13.25 0.52 11.81
N ALA A 23 -13.81 -0.03 10.73
CA ALA A 23 -14.48 -1.32 10.78
C ALA A 23 -13.48 -2.45 11.04
N PHE A 24 -12.40 -2.49 10.26
CA PHE A 24 -11.33 -3.49 10.32
C PHE A 24 -10.66 -3.59 11.71
N HIS A 25 -10.44 -2.46 12.39
CA HIS A 25 -9.88 -2.46 13.75
C HIS A 25 -10.85 -2.93 14.84
N ARG A 26 -12.16 -3.00 14.56
CA ARG A 26 -13.17 -3.41 15.55
C ARG A 26 -13.44 -4.91 15.57
N ARG A 27 -12.89 -5.69 14.63
CA ARG A 27 -13.23 -7.11 14.48
C ARG A 27 -12.01 -8.02 14.50
N GLU A 28 -12.25 -9.22 15.03
CA GLU A 28 -11.33 -10.35 15.02
C GLU A 28 -12.02 -11.55 14.33
N GLY A 29 -11.28 -12.33 13.55
CA GLY A 29 -11.74 -13.61 12.98
C GLY A 29 -12.39 -13.50 11.59
N MET A 30 -13.31 -14.39 11.21
CA MET A 30 -13.75 -14.51 9.80
C MET A 30 -14.34 -13.24 9.14
N LYS A 31 -14.82 -12.27 9.93
CA LYS A 31 -15.35 -10.98 9.41
C LYS A 31 -14.25 -10.02 8.97
N GLU A 32 -13.03 -10.24 9.47
CA GLU A 32 -11.83 -9.48 9.19
C GLU A 32 -11.44 -9.57 7.71
N VAL A 33 -11.68 -10.70 7.05
CA VAL A 33 -11.45 -10.89 5.61
C VAL A 33 -12.29 -9.95 4.76
N HIS A 34 -13.59 -9.81 5.07
CA HIS A 34 -14.47 -8.94 4.31
C HIS A 34 -14.11 -7.45 4.51
N GLU A 35 -13.72 -7.09 5.72
CA GLU A 35 -13.32 -5.71 6.05
C GLU A 35 -11.95 -5.38 5.45
N ALA A 36 -11.02 -6.34 5.43
CA ALA A 36 -9.76 -6.22 4.72
C ALA A 36 -9.98 -5.97 3.23
N HIS A 37 -10.94 -6.66 2.60
CA HIS A 37 -11.29 -6.40 1.22
C HIS A 37 -11.77 -4.96 0.99
N ALA A 38 -12.63 -4.43 1.87
CA ALA A 38 -13.11 -3.05 1.79
C ALA A 38 -11.96 -2.03 1.99
N VAL A 39 -11.06 -2.29 2.94
CA VAL A 39 -9.86 -1.46 3.16
C VAL A 39 -8.97 -1.48 1.92
N LEU A 40 -8.73 -2.65 1.32
CA LEU A 40 -7.90 -2.80 0.11
C LEU A 40 -8.55 -2.13 -1.12
N GLU A 41 -9.86 -2.17 -1.24
CA GLU A 41 -10.57 -1.47 -2.31
C GLU A 41 -10.42 0.06 -2.18
N ALA A 42 -10.64 0.60 -0.97
CA ALA A 42 -10.46 2.02 -0.69
C ALA A 42 -8.99 2.44 -0.89
N ALA A 43 -8.03 1.65 -0.42
CA ALA A 43 -6.60 1.86 -0.65
C ALA A 43 -6.29 1.95 -2.15
N ARG A 44 -6.83 1.03 -2.96
CA ARG A 44 -6.62 1.04 -4.41
C ARG A 44 -7.15 2.31 -5.07
N ASN A 45 -8.30 2.83 -4.63
CA ASN A 45 -8.87 4.05 -5.17
C ASN A 45 -8.00 5.27 -4.83
N LEU A 46 -7.55 5.36 -3.57
CA LEU A 46 -6.63 6.40 -3.13
C LEU A 46 -5.29 6.37 -3.89
N LEU A 47 -4.71 5.18 -4.11
CA LEU A 47 -3.44 5.03 -4.84
C LEU A 47 -3.55 5.36 -6.34
N ARG A 48 -4.77 5.41 -6.90
CA ARG A 48 -5.01 5.84 -8.28
C ARG A 48 -5.11 7.36 -8.42
N ALA A 49 -5.24 8.10 -7.32
CA ALA A 49 -5.21 9.56 -7.27
C ALA A 49 -3.79 10.08 -7.57
N LYS A 50 -3.39 10.05 -8.84
CA LYS A 50 -2.04 10.47 -9.26
C LYS A 50 -1.76 11.91 -8.83
N GLY A 51 -0.60 12.12 -8.21
CA GLY A 51 -0.16 13.45 -7.80
C GLY A 51 -0.69 13.89 -6.42
N ASP A 52 -1.64 13.17 -5.84
CA ASP A 52 -2.09 13.42 -4.48
C ASP A 52 -1.20 12.69 -3.47
N VAL A 53 -0.35 13.47 -2.80
CA VAL A 53 0.58 12.93 -1.79
C VAL A 53 -0.16 12.36 -0.60
N THR A 54 -1.25 13.00 -0.17
CA THR A 54 -2.03 12.58 1.00
C THR A 54 -2.75 11.28 0.70
N ALA A 55 -3.42 11.17 -0.45
CA ALA A 55 -4.12 9.95 -0.85
C ALA A 55 -3.15 8.76 -0.97
N ALA A 56 -1.96 8.97 -1.54
CA ALA A 56 -0.96 7.91 -1.63
C ALA A 56 -0.41 7.49 -0.26
N VAL A 57 -0.21 8.42 0.68
CA VAL A 57 0.20 8.07 2.06
C VAL A 57 -0.88 7.25 2.74
N GLU A 58 -2.14 7.66 2.63
CA GLU A 58 -3.29 6.96 3.24
C GLU A 58 -3.48 5.58 2.61
N GLY A 59 -3.42 5.48 1.28
CA GLY A 59 -3.50 4.21 0.57
C GLY A 59 -2.36 3.24 0.89
N CYS A 60 -1.12 3.73 1.03
CA CYS A 60 0.01 2.89 1.45
C CYS A 60 -0.11 2.46 2.92
N THR A 61 -0.60 3.34 3.80
CA THR A 61 -0.82 3.01 5.22
C THR A 61 -1.88 1.93 5.36
N ALA A 62 -2.99 2.04 4.61
CA ALA A 62 -4.05 1.05 4.58
C ALA A 62 -3.56 -0.35 4.16
N LEU A 63 -2.72 -0.40 3.14
CA LEU A 63 -2.09 -1.65 2.69
C LEU A 63 -1.23 -2.28 3.78
N TRP A 64 -0.44 -1.45 4.46
CA TRP A 64 0.43 -1.89 5.54
C TRP A 64 -0.38 -2.45 6.72
N GLU A 65 -1.46 -1.78 7.13
CA GLU A 65 -2.33 -2.27 8.21
C GLU A 65 -2.92 -3.67 7.93
N VAL A 66 -3.26 -3.95 6.67
CA VAL A 66 -3.80 -5.26 6.27
C VAL A 66 -2.67 -6.30 6.15
N VAL A 67 -1.52 -5.94 5.59
CA VAL A 67 -0.41 -6.89 5.31
C VAL A 67 0.32 -7.36 6.56
N GLU A 68 0.27 -6.58 7.65
CA GLU A 68 0.81 -6.98 8.95
C GLU A 68 0.08 -8.20 9.52
N ARG A 69 -1.17 -8.44 9.11
CA ARG A 69 -1.92 -9.63 9.52
C ARG A 69 -1.60 -10.77 8.56
N GLU A 70 -0.79 -11.72 9.02
CA GLU A 70 -0.26 -12.83 8.20
C GLU A 70 -1.32 -13.56 7.38
N HIS A 71 -2.48 -13.85 7.98
CA HIS A 71 -3.58 -14.56 7.32
C HIS A 71 -4.30 -13.75 6.22
N LEU A 72 -4.04 -12.44 6.12
CA LEU A 72 -4.60 -11.53 5.11
C LEU A 72 -3.61 -11.20 3.98
N GLN A 73 -2.34 -11.60 4.08
CA GLN A 73 -1.31 -11.28 3.09
C GLN A 73 -1.68 -11.73 1.67
N SER A 74 -2.39 -12.86 1.54
CA SER A 74 -2.88 -13.37 0.24
C SER A 74 -3.92 -12.46 -0.40
N GLN A 75 -4.73 -11.75 0.39
CA GLN A 75 -5.67 -10.74 -0.11
C GLN A 75 -4.95 -9.49 -0.58
N VAL A 76 -3.92 -9.05 0.16
CA VAL A 76 -3.06 -7.93 -0.26
C VAL A 76 -2.43 -8.25 -1.62
N ALA A 77 -1.85 -9.45 -1.77
CA ALA A 77 -1.21 -9.91 -2.99
C ALA A 77 -2.15 -9.96 -4.20
N SER A 78 -3.43 -10.27 -3.99
CA SER A 78 -4.45 -10.39 -5.05
C SER A 78 -5.29 -9.12 -5.29
N SER A 79 -5.17 -8.10 -4.43
CA SER A 79 -6.01 -6.88 -4.47
C SER A 79 -5.79 -5.97 -5.68
N GLY A 80 -4.65 -6.10 -6.36
CA GLY A 80 -4.24 -5.18 -7.42
C GLY A 80 -3.54 -3.90 -6.91
N CYS A 81 -3.37 -3.76 -5.59
CA CYS A 81 -2.76 -2.56 -5.01
C CYS A 81 -1.23 -2.54 -5.15
N LEU A 82 -0.58 -3.69 -5.07
CA LEU A 82 0.89 -3.80 -5.15
C LEU A 82 1.43 -3.34 -6.52
N GLN A 83 0.61 -3.42 -7.59
CA GLN A 83 0.93 -2.92 -8.92
C GLN A 83 1.05 -1.39 -8.98
N LEU A 84 0.47 -0.68 -8.01
CA LEU A 84 0.49 0.78 -7.95
C LEU A 84 1.69 1.31 -7.16
N LEU A 85 2.25 0.50 -6.26
CA LEU A 85 3.37 0.89 -5.40
C LEU A 85 4.69 1.20 -6.14
N PRO A 86 5.09 0.53 -7.25
CA PRO A 86 6.32 0.89 -7.97
C PRO A 86 6.34 2.34 -8.43
N GLY A 87 5.21 2.88 -8.86
CA GLY A 87 5.08 4.28 -9.26
C GLY A 87 5.30 5.22 -8.08
N ILE A 88 4.76 4.86 -6.92
CA ILE A 88 4.94 5.62 -5.67
C ILE A 88 6.40 5.58 -5.24
N LEU A 89 7.06 4.43 -5.22
CA LEU A 89 8.47 4.30 -4.82
C LEU A 89 9.44 5.12 -5.68
N GLN A 90 9.04 5.50 -6.90
CA GLN A 90 9.83 6.35 -7.80
C GLN A 90 9.66 7.86 -7.52
N THR A 91 8.66 8.26 -6.72
CA THR A 91 8.35 9.67 -6.43
C THR A 91 9.15 10.21 -5.24
N ARG A 92 10.26 10.92 -5.53
CA ARG A 92 11.23 11.38 -4.52
C ARG A 92 10.68 12.21 -3.35
N HIS A 93 9.50 12.81 -3.48
CA HIS A 93 8.92 13.71 -2.48
C HIS A 93 7.97 13.02 -1.49
N MET A 94 7.73 11.71 -1.62
CA MET A 94 6.67 11.00 -0.87
C MET A 94 7.24 10.04 0.19
N ARG A 95 8.11 10.55 1.07
CA ARG A 95 8.86 9.74 2.06
C ARG A 95 7.96 8.87 2.94
N ALA A 96 6.82 9.39 3.41
CA ALA A 96 5.89 8.62 4.24
C ALA A 96 5.24 7.48 3.46
N ALA A 97 4.77 7.76 2.23
CA ALA A 97 4.20 6.73 1.36
C ALA A 97 5.25 5.67 0.95
N HIS A 98 6.51 6.08 0.78
CA HIS A 98 7.63 5.16 0.54
C HIS A 98 7.85 4.21 1.71
N ALA A 99 7.88 4.74 2.94
CA ALA A 99 8.09 3.92 4.12
C ALA A 99 7.01 2.84 4.25
N ALA A 100 5.73 3.21 4.12
CA ALA A 100 4.62 2.28 4.18
C ALA A 100 4.61 1.26 3.01
N ALA A 101 4.90 1.71 1.78
CA ALA A 101 5.03 0.82 0.63
C ALA A 101 6.20 -0.18 0.78
N THR A 102 7.34 0.28 1.30
CA THR A 102 8.51 -0.57 1.55
C THR A 102 8.23 -1.58 2.65
N ALA A 103 7.60 -1.14 3.75
CA ALA A 103 7.18 -2.02 4.84
C ALA A 103 6.20 -3.09 4.34
N THR A 104 5.26 -2.72 3.46
CA THR A 104 4.33 -3.66 2.82
C THR A 104 5.07 -4.75 2.03
N PHE A 105 6.04 -4.36 1.21
CA PHE A 105 6.86 -5.33 0.48
C PHE A 105 7.75 -6.17 1.40
N ALA A 106 8.28 -5.59 2.47
CA ALA A 106 9.10 -6.32 3.45
C ALA A 106 8.29 -7.42 4.15
N CYS A 107 7.07 -7.13 4.62
CA CYS A 107 6.18 -8.14 5.22
C CYS A 107 5.88 -9.31 4.28
N LEU A 108 5.78 -9.04 2.98
CA LEU A 108 5.57 -10.09 1.97
C LEU A 108 6.88 -10.82 1.61
N ALA A 109 8.03 -10.16 1.71
CA ALA A 109 9.32 -10.73 1.36
C ALA A 109 9.78 -11.85 2.30
N ASP A 110 9.25 -11.88 3.51
CA ASP A 110 9.45 -12.97 4.48
C ASP A 110 8.81 -14.30 4.03
N LYS A 111 8.00 -14.29 2.97
CA LYS A 111 7.29 -15.44 2.43
C LYS A 111 7.80 -15.79 1.03
N PRO A 112 8.43 -16.98 0.84
CA PRO A 112 8.98 -17.39 -0.45
C PRO A 112 7.96 -17.38 -1.61
N GLU A 113 6.69 -17.62 -1.32
CA GLU A 113 5.61 -17.62 -2.31
C GLU A 113 5.35 -16.26 -2.96
N TYR A 114 5.72 -15.15 -2.31
CA TYR A 114 5.55 -13.80 -2.87
C TYR A 114 6.79 -13.30 -3.62
N VAL A 115 7.91 -14.01 -3.59
CA VAL A 115 9.14 -13.62 -4.31
C VAL A 115 8.91 -13.42 -5.82
N PRO A 116 8.19 -14.30 -6.55
CA PRO A 116 7.90 -14.10 -7.98
C PRO A 116 7.11 -12.81 -8.28
N LEU A 117 6.32 -12.35 -7.32
CA LEU A 117 5.55 -11.11 -7.45
C LEU A 117 6.49 -9.91 -7.53
N PHE A 118 7.55 -9.86 -6.71
CA PHE A 118 8.49 -8.74 -6.73
C PHE A 118 9.29 -8.66 -8.03
N THR A 119 9.63 -9.82 -8.61
CA THR A 119 10.23 -9.88 -9.94
C THR A 119 9.29 -9.33 -11.00
N THR A 120 8.02 -9.73 -10.96
CA THR A 120 6.99 -9.27 -11.92
C THR A 120 6.75 -7.77 -11.82
N LEU A 121 6.76 -7.22 -10.61
CA LEU A 121 6.54 -5.80 -10.35
C LEU A 121 7.80 -4.95 -10.58
N ASN A 122 8.95 -5.57 -10.84
CA ASN A 122 10.25 -4.90 -11.00
C ASN A 122 10.61 -3.98 -9.82
N VAL A 123 10.26 -4.39 -8.59
CA VAL A 123 10.43 -3.57 -7.38
C VAL A 123 11.73 -3.85 -6.62
N LEU A 124 12.43 -4.95 -6.92
CA LEU A 124 13.66 -5.33 -6.22
C LEU A 124 14.74 -4.24 -6.31
N GLY A 125 14.97 -3.69 -7.50
CA GLY A 125 15.94 -2.60 -7.68
C GLY A 125 15.53 -1.29 -6.99
N ALA A 126 14.22 -1.03 -6.84
CA ALA A 126 13.72 0.13 -6.11
C ALA A 126 13.87 -0.05 -4.59
N MET A 127 13.55 -1.25 -4.07
CA MET A 127 13.70 -1.60 -2.66
C MET A 127 15.16 -1.59 -2.21
N VAL A 128 16.08 -2.11 -3.01
CA VAL A 128 17.53 -2.07 -2.69
C VAL A 128 18.04 -0.62 -2.57
N ARG A 129 17.69 0.26 -3.52
CA ARG A 129 18.07 1.68 -3.47
C ARG A 129 17.48 2.43 -2.28
N LEU A 130 16.33 1.99 -1.77
CA LEU A 130 15.71 2.57 -0.57
C LEU A 130 16.46 2.13 0.69
N VAL A 131 16.90 0.87 0.77
CA VAL A 131 17.74 0.37 1.89
C VAL A 131 19.13 1.03 1.85
N GLU A 132 19.73 1.18 0.67
CA GLU A 132 21.04 1.85 0.51
C GLU A 132 20.97 3.38 0.65
N GLY A 133 19.79 3.98 0.41
CA GLY A 133 19.54 5.41 0.53
C GLY A 133 19.04 5.86 1.91
N VAL A 134 18.74 4.92 2.82
CA VAL A 134 18.76 5.20 4.25
C VAL A 134 20.23 5.20 4.62
N GLU A 135 20.82 6.39 4.83
CA GLU A 135 22.16 6.49 5.41
C GLU A 135 22.17 5.60 6.66
N ALA A 136 22.92 4.50 6.60
CA ALA A 136 23.33 3.81 7.81
C ALA A 136 24.03 4.87 8.67
N PRO A 137 23.64 5.06 9.95
CA PRO A 137 24.32 6.02 10.81
C PRO A 137 25.75 5.52 11.05
N GLY A 138 26.69 5.94 10.19
CA GLY A 138 28.05 5.43 10.16
C GLY A 138 28.68 5.49 8.77
N GLY A 139 29.03 6.71 8.35
CA GLY A 139 29.85 7.01 7.16
C GLY A 139 30.30 8.46 7.18
#